data_AF-A0A2S4ZG24-F1
#
_entry.id   AF-A0A2S4ZG24-F1
#
_cell.length_a   1.000
_cell.length_b   1.000
_cell.length_c   1.000
_cell.angle_alpha   90.00
_cell.angle_beta   90.00
_cell.angle_gamma   90.00
#
_symmetry.space_group_name_H-M   'P 1'
#
loop_
_entity.id
_entity.type
_entity.pdbx_description
1 polymer ?
#
loop_
_entity_poly.entity_id
_entity_poly.type
_entity_poly.pdbx_seq_one_letter_code
_entity_poly.pdbx_strand_id
1 'polypeptide(L)' 'MDLVLTEDDVYLDSLPDEVEGAIGTALTEVARMLEEPHGDREFRRGVRLLLEVGADVAPRMPSELRDLFEELRLAMRG' A
#
# COMPACT_ATOMS: atom_id res chain seq x y z
N MET A 1 -7.61 15.53 -17.98
CA MET A 1 -7.95 14.28 -17.28
C MET A 1 -7.63 14.53 -15.82
N ASP A 2 -8.61 15.04 -15.09
CA ASP A 2 -8.54 15.27 -13.65
C ASP A 2 -8.52 13.90 -12.98
N LEU A 3 -7.47 13.61 -12.21
CA LEU A 3 -7.47 12.46 -11.29
C LEU A 3 -8.36 12.86 -10.12
N VAL A 4 -9.60 12.40 -10.17
CA VAL A 4 -10.61 12.62 -9.15
C VAL A 4 -10.16 11.90 -7.86
N LEU A 5 -9.57 12.68 -6.95
CA LEU A 5 -9.15 12.30 -5.59
C LEU A 5 -10.33 12.04 -4.63
N THR A 6 -11.42 11.42 -5.10
CA THR A 6 -12.61 11.22 -4.25
C THR A 6 -13.15 9.79 -4.19
N GLU A 7 -12.59 8.85 -4.96
CA GLU A 7 -12.98 7.43 -4.88
C GLU A 7 -12.00 6.57 -4.07
N ASP A 8 -10.74 6.99 -3.88
CA ASP A 8 -9.73 6.19 -3.16
C ASP A 8 -9.98 6.12 -1.63
N ASP A 9 -10.51 7.17 -1.01
CA ASP A 9 -10.81 7.16 0.44
C ASP A 9 -11.95 6.19 0.79
N VAL A 10 -12.94 6.03 -0.10
CA VAL A 10 -14.08 5.10 0.09
C VAL A 10 -13.62 3.63 0.02
N TYR A 11 -12.54 3.37 -0.71
CA TYR A 11 -11.98 2.03 -0.85
C TYR A 11 -11.25 1.57 0.43
N LEU A 12 -10.63 2.50 1.17
CA LEU A 12 -10.01 2.21 2.45
C LEU A 12 -11.06 1.95 3.55
N ASP A 13 -12.14 2.73 3.59
CA ASP A 13 -13.26 2.56 4.53
C ASP A 13 -14.06 1.25 4.31
N SER A 14 -13.84 0.56 3.20
CA SER A 14 -14.49 -0.72 2.86
C SER A 14 -13.57 -1.93 3.00
N LEU A 15 -12.34 -1.73 3.47
CA LEU A 15 -11.45 -2.83 3.82
C LEU A 15 -11.97 -3.57 5.07
N PRO A 16 -11.75 -4.88 5.18
CA PRO A 16 -11.90 -5.56 6.46
C PRO A 16 -11.00 -4.90 7.51
N ASP A 17 -11.52 -4.64 8.72
CA ASP A 17 -10.78 -4.00 9.82
C ASP A 17 -9.39 -4.63 10.07
N GLU A 18 -9.30 -5.96 9.90
CA GLU A 18 -8.04 -6.71 10.06
C GLU A 18 -7.00 -6.40 8.97
N VAL A 19 -7.45 -6.06 7.76
CA VAL A 19 -6.59 -5.64 6.65
C VAL A 19 -6.21 -4.18 6.84
N GLU A 20 -7.19 -3.31 7.07
CA GLU A 20 -6.98 -1.87 7.28
C GLU A 20 -6.00 -1.62 8.44
N GLY A 21 -6.24 -2.24 9.59
CA GLY A 21 -5.39 -2.09 10.77
C GLY A 21 -3.98 -2.66 10.60
N ALA A 22 -3.82 -3.67 9.73
CA ALA A 22 -2.51 -4.24 9.44
C ALA A 22 -1.69 -3.32 8.53
N ILE A 23 -2.24 -2.89 7.40
CA ILE A 23 -1.46 -2.18 6.38
C ILE A 23 -1.53 -0.66 6.50
N GLY A 24 -2.53 -0.10 7.18
CA GLY A 24 -2.86 1.33 7.13
C GLY A 24 -1.71 2.24 7.56
N THR A 25 -1.01 1.90 8.65
CA THR A 25 0.16 2.66 9.11
C THR A 25 1.29 2.63 8.08
N ALA A 26 1.66 1.44 7.59
CA ALA A 26 2.74 1.31 6.62
C ALA A 26 2.39 1.98 5.28
N LEU A 27 1.13 1.92 4.87
CA LEU A 27 0.63 2.57 3.66
C LEU A 27 0.71 4.09 3.79
N THR A 28 0.29 4.63 4.93
CA THR A 28 0.38 6.07 5.24
C THR A 28 1.83 6.55 5.23
N GLU A 29 2.74 5.78 5.82
CA GLU A 29 4.17 6.11 5.81
C GLU A 29 4.75 6.14 4.38
N VAL A 30 4.42 5.14 3.55
CA VAL A 30 4.85 5.10 2.15
C VAL A 30 4.26 6.27 1.35
N ALA A 31 2.98 6.60 1.56
CA ALA A 31 2.33 7.73 0.91
C ALA A 31 3.02 9.05 1.27
N ARG A 32 3.30 9.26 2.56
CA ARG A 32 4.08 10.42 3.02
C ARG A 32 5.47 10.47 2.39
N MET A 33 6.10 9.31 2.19
CA MET A 33 7.42 9.25 1.55
C MET A 33 7.40 9.63 0.06
N LEU A 34 6.24 9.59 -0.61
CA LEU A 34 6.09 10.07 -1.99
C LEU A 34 5.98 11.60 -2.04
N GLU A 35 5.42 12.22 -1.01
CA GLU A 35 5.21 13.67 -0.94
C GLU A 35 6.46 14.42 -0.46
N GLU A 36 7.26 13.80 0.41
CA GLU A 36 8.47 14.39 0.97
C GLU A 36 9.74 13.90 0.23
N PRO A 37 10.81 14.72 0.15
CA PRO A 37 12.06 14.30 -0.47
C PRO A 37 12.78 13.25 0.40
N HIS A 38 12.50 11.98 0.15
CA HIS A 38 13.24 10.86 0.69
C HIS A 38 14.22 10.29 -0.35
N GLY A 39 15.29 9.65 0.14
CA GLY A 39 16.17 8.88 -0.72
C GLY A 39 15.45 7.65 -1.27
N ASP A 40 15.77 7.27 -2.51
CA ASP A 40 15.22 6.07 -3.18
C ASP A 40 15.40 4.81 -2.33
N ARG A 41 16.50 4.73 -1.55
CA ARG A 41 16.75 3.62 -0.64
C ARG A 41 15.74 3.55 0.51
N GLU A 42 15.45 4.68 1.14
CA GLU A 42 14.50 4.80 2.24
C GLU A 42 13.09 4.49 1.75
N PHE A 43 12.70 5.04 0.60
CA PHE A 43 11.41 4.74 -0.03
C PHE A 43 11.25 3.25 -0.33
N ARG A 44 12.25 2.64 -0.99
CA ARG A 44 12.23 1.19 -1.29
C ARG A 44 12.16 0.33 -0.03
N ARG A 45 12.76 0.78 1.08
CA ARG A 45 12.66 0.09 2.37
C ARG A 45 11.25 0.19 2.93
N GLY A 46 10.62 1.36 2.90
CA GLY A 46 9.22 1.56 3.32
C GLY A 46 8.27 0.66 2.53
N VAL A 47 8.41 0.62 1.21
CA VAL A 47 7.60 -0.25 0.34
C VAL A 47 7.81 -1.74 0.67
N ARG A 48 9.03 -2.18 0.96
CA ARG A 48 9.28 -3.58 1.39
C ARG A 48 8.57 -3.92 2.68
N LEU A 49 8.59 -3.02 3.67
CA LEU A 49 7.89 -3.22 4.94
C LEU A 49 6.37 -3.29 4.74
N LEU A 50 5.81 -2.43 3.89
CA LEU A 50 4.41 -2.50 3.50
C LEU A 50 4.06 -3.86 2.89
N LEU A 51 4.88 -4.35 1.95
CA LEU A 51 4.67 -5.66 1.30
C LEU A 51 4.81 -6.84 2.27
N GLU A 52 5.71 -6.77 3.25
CA GLU A 52 5.85 -7.79 4.30
C GLU A 52 4.59 -7.87 5.15
N VAL A 53 4.11 -6.72 5.64
CA VAL A 53 2.88 -6.67 6.47
C VAL A 53 1.65 -7.07 5.65
N GLY A 54 1.57 -6.66 4.39
CA GLY A 54 0.48 -7.07 3.50
C GLY A 54 0.45 -8.56 3.22
N ALA A 55 1.60 -9.23 3.17
CA ALA A 55 1.66 -10.67 2.95
C ALA A 55 0.97 -11.47 4.07
N ASP A 56 1.03 -11.00 5.32
CA ASP A 56 0.41 -11.65 6.48
C ASP A 56 -1.12 -11.63 6.42
N VAL A 57 -1.70 -10.59 5.79
CA VAL A 57 -3.14 -10.43 5.63
C VAL A 57 -3.65 -10.67 4.21
N ALA A 58 -2.78 -11.04 3.26
CA ALA A 58 -3.12 -11.29 1.86
C ALA A 58 -4.30 -12.26 1.62
N PRO A 59 -4.52 -13.32 2.42
CA PRO A 59 -5.70 -14.19 2.26
C PRO A 59 -7.04 -13.50 2.54
N ARG A 60 -7.01 -12.39 3.28
CA ARG A 60 -8.18 -11.61 3.73
C ARG A 60 -8.37 -10.33 2.93
N MET A 61 -7.36 -9.94 2.16
CA MET A 61 -7.44 -8.80 1.26
C MET A 61 -8.50 -9.02 0.18
N PRO A 62 -9.26 -7.98 -0.20
CA PRO A 62 -9.98 -7.95 -1.46
C PRO A 62 -9.04 -8.31 -2.62
N SER A 63 -9.57 -8.98 -3.65
CA SER A 63 -8.76 -9.45 -4.78
C SER A 63 -7.99 -8.33 -5.47
N GLU A 64 -8.64 -7.19 -5.69
CA GLU A 64 -8.04 -6.02 -6.34
C GLU A 64 -6.84 -5.48 -5.53
N LEU A 65 -6.99 -5.35 -4.21
CA LEU A 65 -5.90 -4.93 -3.32
C LEU A 65 -4.75 -5.94 -3.31
N ARG A 66 -5.07 -7.24 -3.29
CA ARG A 66 -4.06 -8.30 -3.33
C ARG A 66 -3.28 -8.27 -4.64
N ASP A 67 -3.96 -8.06 -5.76
CA ASP A 67 -3.34 -7.98 -7.09
C ASP A 67 -2.40 -6.77 -7.17
N LEU A 68 -2.80 -5.61 -6.61
CA LEU A 68 -1.93 -4.43 -6.50
C LEU A 68 -0.67 -4.69 -5.66
N PHE A 69 -0.80 -5.40 -4.52
CA PHE A 69 0.36 -5.79 -3.71
C PHE A 69 1.30 -6.75 -4.47
N GLU A 70 0.76 -7.63 -5.30
CA GLU A 70 1.55 -8.51 -6.15
C GLU A 70 2.30 -7.75 -7.25
N GLU A 71 1.63 -6.82 -7.93
CA GLU A 71 2.26 -5.93 -8.93
C GLU A 71 3.38 -5.09 -8.30
N LEU A 72 3.13 -4.49 -7.14
CA LEU A 72 4.12 -3.70 -6.41
C LEU A 72 5.32 -4.56 -6.00
N ARG A 73 5.07 -5.80 -5.53
CA ARG A 73 6.12 -6.77 -5.21
C ARG A 73 6.97 -7.11 -6.43
N LEU A 74 6.36 -7.25 -7.61
CA LEU A 74 7.08 -7.51 -8.86
C LEU A 74 7.92 -6.31 -9.28
N ALA A 75 7.36 -5.09 -9.20
CA ALA A 75 8.07 -3.85 -9.50
C ALA A 75 9.32 -3.65 -8.61
N MET A 76 9.23 -4.03 -7.34
CA MET A 76 10.32 -3.90 -6.36
C MET A 76 11.48 -4.90 -6.52
N ARG A 77 11.36 -5.88 -7.44
CA ARG A 77 12.43 -6.82 -7.79
C ARG A 77 13.36 -6.30 -8.90
N GLY A 78 12.97 -5.25 -9.61
CA GLY A 78 13.78 -4.56 -10.63
C GLY A 78 14.75 -3.55 -10.03
#